data_AF-A0A4S4K4C7-F1
#
_entry.id   AF-A0A4S4K4C7-F1
#
_cell.length_a   1.000
_cell.length_b   1.000
_cell.length_c   1.000
_cell.angle_alpha   90.00
_cell.angle_beta   90.00
_cell.angle_gamma   90.00
#
_symmetry.space_group_name_H-M   'P 1'
#
loop_
_entity.id
_entity.type
_entity.pdbx_description
1 polymer ?
#
loop_
_entity_poly.entity_id
_entity_poly.type
_entity_poly.pdbx_seq_one_letter_code
_entity_poly.pdbx_strand_id
1 'polypeptide(L)'
;MANKAGVSEAPFNNLLSSDIVIRTSDNVDFHLHKAILSIASPFFNDMFTLPQPFPKSEDLTADPIVVSEDSQTMDGLLRLCYPVDDPIMTDLHIVGNILEAATKYLMGQPIKLATIAMQPFVETHPLQVYAIACRLKQEELAGQAAGSWKRQRIVIPGSEDFESTVGGASYIPEMAHISSGAYSRLVKYLLSPKEPAVKPTFQFCENTAISRRGKPHKLETTNSPYYAYMQELMQDADLVVRASDGFDFRVHKLNTPTGYP
;
A
#
# COMPACT_ATOMS: atom_id res chain seq x y z
N MET A 1 20.13 -29.83 -4.36
CA MET A 1 20.56 -29.77 -2.95
C MET A 1 19.59 -28.84 -2.25
N ALA A 2 18.80 -29.31 -1.29
CA ALA A 2 17.89 -28.44 -0.55
C ALA A 2 18.73 -27.46 0.28
N ASN A 3 18.58 -26.16 0.05
CA ASN A 3 19.22 -25.15 0.88
C ASN A 3 18.68 -25.31 2.30
N LYS A 4 19.57 -25.63 3.25
CA LYS A 4 19.20 -25.79 4.65
C LYS A 4 18.65 -24.45 5.15
N ALA A 5 17.47 -24.47 5.77
CA ALA A 5 16.88 -23.26 6.35
C ALA A 5 17.79 -22.69 7.45
N GLY A 6 17.94 -21.37 7.46
CA GLY A 6 18.53 -20.65 8.58
C GLY A 6 17.57 -20.65 9.76
N VAL A 7 18.09 -20.50 10.97
CA VAL A 7 17.27 -20.21 12.16
C VAL A 7 17.37 -18.70 12.41
N SER A 8 16.28 -18.07 12.83
CA SER A 8 16.29 -16.64 13.19
C SER A 8 17.25 -16.35 14.35
N GLU A 9 17.50 -15.06 14.59
CA GLU A 9 18.23 -14.61 15.77
C GLU A 9 17.30 -14.55 17.00
N ALA A 10 17.89 -14.30 18.18
CA ALA A 10 17.09 -14.04 19.38
C ALA A 10 16.12 -12.86 19.16
N PRO A 11 14.88 -12.94 19.67
CA PRO A 11 14.38 -13.92 20.64
C PRO A 11 13.65 -15.14 20.03
N PHE A 12 13.59 -15.27 18.71
CA PHE A 12 12.73 -16.26 18.03
C PHE A 12 13.43 -17.54 17.62
N ASN A 13 14.57 -17.86 18.25
CA ASN A 13 15.46 -18.97 17.91
C ASN A 13 15.39 -20.13 18.91
N ASN A 14 14.42 -20.13 19.83
CA ASN A 14 14.29 -21.14 20.89
C ASN A 14 13.40 -22.31 20.46
N LEU A 15 14.01 -23.44 20.12
CA LEU A 15 13.32 -24.66 19.69
C LEU A 15 12.53 -25.36 20.82
N LEU A 16 12.91 -25.16 22.09
CA LEU A 16 12.39 -25.95 23.21
C LEU A 16 11.02 -25.47 23.69
N SER A 17 10.72 -24.18 23.55
CA SER A 17 9.44 -23.61 24.00
C SER A 17 8.44 -23.37 22.87
N SER A 18 8.88 -23.48 21.61
CA SER A 18 8.03 -23.22 20.44
C SER A 18 7.10 -24.39 20.11
N ASP A 19 5.87 -24.09 19.72
CA ASP A 19 4.88 -25.07 19.27
C ASP A 19 4.47 -24.88 17.78
N ILE A 20 5.14 -23.94 17.11
CA ILE A 20 5.01 -23.64 15.68
C ILE A 20 6.30 -23.06 15.12
N VAL A 21 6.56 -23.38 13.85
CA VAL A 21 7.62 -22.77 13.05
C VAL A 21 7.00 -22.02 11.86
N ILE A 22 7.37 -20.75 11.69
CA ILE A 22 7.09 -19.98 10.47
C ILE A 22 8.39 -19.87 9.68
N ARG A 23 8.36 -20.21 8.40
CA ARG A 23 9.49 -20.08 7.48
C ARG A 23 9.26 -18.93 6.52
N THR A 24 10.19 -17.99 6.52
CA THR A 24 10.17 -16.80 5.66
C THR A 24 10.64 -17.11 4.23
N SER A 25 10.39 -16.18 3.31
CA SER A 25 10.67 -16.35 1.88
C SER A 25 12.17 -16.51 1.55
N ASP A 26 13.03 -15.95 2.41
CA ASP A 26 14.48 -16.08 2.41
C ASP A 26 14.98 -17.26 3.25
N ASN A 27 14.08 -18.21 3.55
CA ASN A 27 14.36 -19.52 4.16
C ASN A 27 14.91 -19.42 5.60
N VAL A 28 14.40 -18.47 6.39
CA VAL A 28 14.70 -18.34 7.82
C VAL A 28 13.51 -18.83 8.66
N ASP A 29 13.79 -19.74 9.60
CA ASP A 29 12.83 -20.35 10.51
C ASP A 29 12.71 -19.55 11.80
N PHE A 30 11.48 -19.12 12.11
CA PHE A 30 11.09 -18.49 13.36
C PHE A 30 10.36 -19.49 14.24
N HIS A 31 10.88 -19.71 15.44
CA HIS A 31 10.31 -20.57 16.46
C HIS A 31 9.39 -19.76 17.38
N LEU A 32 8.09 -20.02 17.28
CA LEU A 32 7.04 -19.14 17.82
C LEU A 32 6.03 -19.92 18.67
N HIS A 33 5.08 -19.18 19.24
CA HIS A 33 4.05 -19.69 20.13
C HIS A 33 2.66 -19.40 19.53
N LYS A 34 1.91 -20.46 19.21
CA LYS A 34 0.54 -20.37 18.64
C LYS A 34 -0.35 -19.51 19.51
N ALA A 35 -0.26 -19.65 20.84
CA ALA A 35 -1.07 -18.87 21.78
C ALA A 35 -0.91 -17.36 21.58
N ILE A 36 0.33 -16.87 21.42
CA ILE A 36 0.60 -15.44 21.21
C ILE A 36 0.08 -15.00 19.84
N LEU A 37 0.37 -15.78 18.79
CA LEU A 37 -0.09 -15.48 17.43
C LEU A 37 -1.63 -15.48 17.32
N SER A 38 -2.32 -16.43 17.96
CA SER A 38 -3.79 -16.48 18.01
C SER A 38 -4.39 -15.24 18.68
N ILE A 39 -3.78 -14.77 19.77
CA ILE A 39 -4.24 -13.55 20.46
C ILE A 39 -4.00 -12.31 19.59
N ALA A 40 -2.83 -12.25 18.95
CA ALA A 40 -2.42 -11.09 18.16
C ALA A 40 -3.13 -11.01 16.79
N SER A 41 -3.57 -12.14 16.24
CA SER A 41 -4.06 -12.27 14.86
C SER A 41 -5.25 -13.22 14.76
N PRO A 42 -6.45 -12.71 14.39
CA PRO A 42 -7.58 -13.54 14.02
C PRO A 42 -7.26 -14.49 12.86
N PHE A 43 -6.44 -14.06 11.90
CA PHE A 43 -6.00 -14.91 10.78
C PHE A 43 -5.27 -16.15 11.28
N PHE A 44 -4.27 -15.98 12.15
CA PHE A 44 -3.52 -17.13 12.70
C PHE A 44 -4.40 -17.97 13.62
N ASN A 45 -5.27 -17.34 14.42
CA ASN A 45 -6.23 -18.05 15.24
C ASN A 45 -7.10 -19.00 14.40
N ASP A 46 -7.74 -18.47 13.35
CA ASP A 46 -8.61 -19.24 12.48
C ASP A 46 -7.82 -20.35 11.79
N MET A 47 -6.65 -20.03 11.23
CA MET A 47 -5.79 -21.00 10.54
C MET A 47 -5.39 -22.19 11.46
N PHE A 48 -5.12 -21.95 12.74
CA PHE A 48 -4.77 -23.01 13.68
C PHE A 48 -5.96 -23.88 14.10
N THR A 49 -7.19 -23.39 13.95
CA THR A 49 -8.42 -24.17 14.25
C THR A 49 -8.86 -25.08 13.10
N LEU A 50 -8.31 -24.90 11.90
CA LEU A 50 -8.70 -25.69 10.74
C LEU A 50 -8.26 -27.17 10.87
N PRO A 51 -9.12 -28.13 10.52
CA PRO A 51 -8.74 -29.54 10.47
C PRO A 51 -7.62 -29.77 9.45
N GLN A 52 -6.51 -30.35 9.89
CA GLN A 52 -5.44 -30.77 8.99
C GLN A 52 -5.85 -32.07 8.28
N PRO A 53 -5.72 -32.17 6.95
CA PRO A 53 -6.21 -33.32 6.17
C PRO A 53 -5.48 -34.65 6.44
N PHE A 54 -4.40 -34.65 7.25
CA PHE A 54 -3.66 -35.86 7.58
C PHE A 54 -3.37 -35.95 9.09
N PRO A 55 -3.58 -37.11 9.72
CA PRO A 55 -3.08 -37.33 11.08
C PRO A 55 -1.55 -37.27 11.04
N LYS A 56 -0.98 -36.32 11.78
CA LYS A 56 0.46 -36.20 11.94
C LYS A 56 0.98 -37.50 12.56
N SER A 57 1.90 -38.16 11.88
CA SER A 57 2.76 -39.18 12.50
C SER A 57 3.36 -38.58 13.78
N GLU A 58 3.48 -39.41 14.82
CA GLU A 58 3.93 -39.03 16.17
C GLU A 58 5.39 -38.49 16.24
N ASP A 59 6.05 -38.35 15.09
CA ASP A 59 7.37 -37.74 14.97
C ASP A 59 7.27 -36.20 15.00
N LEU A 60 7.71 -35.67 16.13
CA LEU A 60 7.77 -34.28 16.54
C LEU A 60 8.60 -33.42 15.58
N THR A 61 8.00 -32.89 14.52
CA THR A 61 8.21 -31.51 14.01
C THR A 61 7.10 -31.25 12.99
N ALA A 62 6.13 -30.40 13.34
CA ALA A 62 5.15 -29.95 12.35
C ALA A 62 5.91 -29.23 11.22
N ASP A 63 5.57 -29.54 9.96
CA ASP A 63 6.11 -28.81 8.81
C ASP A 63 5.94 -27.30 9.03
N PRO A 64 6.98 -26.50 8.72
CA PRO A 64 6.93 -25.06 8.92
C PRO A 64 5.89 -24.42 8.02
N ILE A 65 5.21 -23.39 8.53
CA ILE A 65 4.28 -22.59 7.74
C ILE A 65 5.10 -21.60 6.91
N VAL A 66 5.12 -21.79 5.60
CA VAL A 66 5.86 -20.91 4.68
C VAL A 66 5.07 -19.63 4.43
N VAL A 67 5.73 -18.49 4.55
CA VAL A 67 5.18 -17.16 4.31
C VAL A 67 5.94 -16.42 3.21
N SER A 68 5.36 -15.35 2.67
CA SER A 68 5.95 -14.58 1.57
C SER A 68 6.88 -13.47 2.05
N GLU A 69 6.78 -13.10 3.31
CA GLU A 69 7.56 -12.07 3.99
C GLU A 69 9.00 -12.57 4.18
N ASP A 70 9.95 -11.66 4.08
CA ASP A 70 11.35 -11.92 4.42
C ASP A 70 11.57 -11.92 5.94
N SER A 71 12.77 -12.35 6.37
CA SER A 71 13.11 -12.44 7.78
C SER A 71 13.11 -11.08 8.49
N GLN A 72 13.49 -10.00 7.82
CA GLN A 72 13.54 -8.66 8.42
C GLN A 72 12.15 -8.13 8.73
N THR A 73 11.22 -8.27 7.78
CA THR A 73 9.82 -7.88 7.94
C THR A 73 9.15 -8.73 9.02
N MET A 74 9.40 -10.04 9.02
CA MET A 74 8.81 -10.95 9.99
C MET A 74 9.33 -10.72 11.41
N ASP A 75 10.63 -10.50 11.59
CA ASP A 75 11.20 -10.15 12.91
C ASP A 75 10.58 -8.87 13.46
N GLY A 76 10.51 -7.82 12.63
CA GLY A 76 9.88 -6.56 13.00
C GLY A 76 8.42 -6.72 13.41
N LEU A 77 7.63 -7.45 12.61
CA LEU A 77 6.22 -7.72 12.90
C LEU A 77 6.04 -8.48 14.23
N LEU A 78 6.82 -9.53 14.45
CA LEU A 78 6.71 -10.38 15.63
C LEU A 78 7.09 -9.63 16.91
N ARG A 79 8.12 -8.79 16.87
CA ARG A 79 8.48 -7.95 18.03
C ARG A 79 7.36 -7.03 18.48
N LEU A 80 6.52 -6.55 17.56
CA LEU A 80 5.35 -5.71 17.89
C LEU A 80 4.21 -6.45 18.61
N CYS A 81 4.23 -7.79 18.67
CA CYS A 81 3.20 -8.58 19.34
C CYS A 81 3.73 -9.53 20.42
N TYR A 82 5.04 -9.71 20.53
CA TYR A 82 5.68 -10.47 21.59
C TYR A 82 6.12 -9.54 22.74
N PRO A 83 6.15 -10.04 23.99
CA PRO A 83 6.66 -9.27 25.13
C PRO A 83 8.19 -9.24 25.13
N VAL A 84 8.77 -8.59 24.12
CA VAL A 84 10.21 -8.48 23.87
C VAL A 84 10.55 -7.03 23.47
N ASP A 85 11.82 -6.75 23.20
CA ASP A 85 12.22 -5.41 22.74
C ASP A 85 11.58 -5.05 21.40
N ASP A 86 11.03 -3.84 21.33
CA ASP A 86 10.46 -3.25 20.13
C ASP A 86 11.47 -3.22 18.97
N PRO A 87 11.00 -3.36 17.72
CA PRO A 87 11.89 -3.31 16.56
C PRO A 87 12.35 -1.89 16.27
N ILE A 88 13.53 -1.78 15.64
CA ILE A 88 14.03 -0.51 15.12
C ILE A 88 13.29 -0.20 13.80
N MET A 89 12.42 0.82 13.83
CA MET A 89 11.56 1.22 12.71
C MET A 89 11.98 2.58 12.13
N THR A 90 13.22 2.70 11.67
CA THR A 90 13.79 3.95 11.15
C THR A 90 13.83 4.03 9.62
N ASP A 91 13.54 2.94 8.93
CA ASP A 91 13.53 2.87 7.46
C ASP A 91 12.10 2.76 6.93
N LEU A 92 11.73 3.65 6.01
CA LEU A 92 10.37 3.73 5.48
C LEU A 92 9.95 2.44 4.75
N HIS A 93 10.87 1.79 4.04
CA HIS A 93 10.57 0.56 3.32
C HIS A 93 10.27 -0.57 4.31
N ILE A 94 11.09 -0.71 5.35
CA ILE A 94 10.86 -1.69 6.43
C ILE A 94 9.52 -1.44 7.12
N VAL A 95 9.23 -0.20 7.51
CA VAL A 95 7.95 0.14 8.17
C VAL A 95 6.77 -0.14 7.24
N GLY A 96 6.89 0.18 5.95
CA GLY A 96 5.89 -0.14 4.94
C GLY A 96 5.62 -1.65 4.80
N ASN A 97 6.67 -2.47 4.78
CA ASN A 97 6.56 -3.93 4.70
C ASN A 97 5.96 -4.53 5.98
N ILE A 98 6.34 -4.01 7.16
CA ILE A 98 5.75 -4.43 8.44
C ILE A 98 4.26 -4.08 8.47
N LEU A 99 3.88 -2.86 8.07
CA LEU A 99 2.47 -2.45 8.02
C LEU A 99 1.67 -3.33 7.05
N GLU A 100 2.24 -3.69 5.91
CA GLU A 100 1.64 -4.61 4.95
C GLU A 100 1.41 -5.99 5.55
N ALA A 101 2.46 -6.58 6.15
CA ALA A 101 2.37 -7.89 6.79
C ALA A 101 1.37 -7.88 7.96
N ALA A 102 1.40 -6.84 8.79
CA ALA A 102 0.44 -6.64 9.87
C ALA A 102 -1.01 -6.57 9.35
N THR A 103 -1.23 -5.88 8.24
CA THR A 103 -2.55 -5.79 7.58
C THR A 103 -2.97 -7.16 7.03
N LYS A 104 -2.07 -7.87 6.34
CA LYS A 104 -2.30 -9.20 5.77
C LYS A 104 -2.70 -10.22 6.85
N TYR A 105 -2.03 -10.19 8.00
CA TYR A 105 -2.30 -11.09 9.12
C TYR A 105 -3.33 -10.53 10.10
N LEU A 106 -4.01 -9.42 9.79
CA LEU A 106 -5.05 -8.83 10.63
C LEU A 106 -4.57 -8.53 12.08
N MET A 107 -3.32 -8.09 12.24
CA MET A 107 -2.70 -7.82 13.54
C MET A 107 -2.95 -6.38 13.98
N GLY A 108 -4.04 -6.16 14.73
CA GLY A 108 -4.51 -4.81 15.08
C GLY A 108 -3.49 -3.91 15.79
N GLN A 109 -2.78 -4.43 16.80
CA GLN A 109 -1.78 -3.66 17.54
C GLN A 109 -0.55 -3.33 16.68
N PRO A 110 0.07 -4.30 15.97
CA PRO A 110 1.11 -4.01 14.98
C PRO A 110 0.70 -3.02 13.88
N ILE A 111 -0.52 -3.10 13.33
CA ILE A 111 -1.04 -2.12 12.35
C ILE A 111 -0.99 -0.70 12.94
N LYS A 112 -1.49 -0.53 14.17
CA LYS A 112 -1.51 0.76 14.85
C LYS A 112 -0.09 1.31 15.06
N LEU A 113 0.82 0.49 15.57
CA LEU A 113 2.20 0.91 15.86
C LEU A 113 2.98 1.24 14.59
N ALA A 114 2.86 0.42 13.54
CA ALA A 114 3.49 0.70 12.25
C ALA A 114 2.92 1.97 11.60
N THR A 115 1.61 2.23 11.72
CA THR A 115 0.99 3.48 11.24
C THR A 115 1.53 4.71 11.97
N ILE A 116 1.78 4.60 13.29
CA ILE A 116 2.43 5.67 14.06
C ILE A 116 3.88 5.87 13.59
N ALA A 117 4.61 4.79 13.36
CA ALA A 117 5.98 4.84 12.85
C ALA A 117 6.08 5.45 11.44
N MET A 118 5.00 5.43 10.65
CA MET A 118 4.92 6.11 9.35
C MET A 118 4.84 7.64 9.46
N GLN A 119 4.40 8.19 10.60
CA GLN A 119 4.11 9.63 10.75
C GLN A 119 5.30 10.55 10.48
N PRO A 120 6.53 10.29 11.00
CA PRO A 120 7.69 11.13 10.69
C PRO A 120 8.04 11.17 9.20
N PHE A 121 7.69 10.12 8.45
CA PHE A 121 7.94 10.03 7.01
C PHE A 121 6.93 10.82 6.18
N VAL A 122 5.76 11.17 6.74
CA VAL A 122 4.77 11.99 6.03
C VAL A 122 5.37 13.33 5.60
N GLU A 123 6.20 13.94 6.44
CA GLU A 123 6.82 15.23 6.12
C GLU A 123 8.15 15.10 5.36
N THR A 124 8.89 14.02 5.53
CA THR A 124 10.21 13.87 4.87
C THR A 124 10.11 13.19 3.50
N HIS A 125 9.16 12.27 3.33
CA HIS A 125 9.00 11.41 2.15
C HIS A 125 7.52 11.25 1.74
N PRO A 126 6.75 12.35 1.56
CA PRO A 126 5.30 12.29 1.39
C PRO A 126 4.85 11.44 0.20
N LEU A 127 5.54 11.48 -0.94
CA LEU A 127 5.14 10.71 -2.12
C LEU A 127 5.32 9.19 -1.94
N GLN A 128 6.37 8.77 -1.22
CA GLN A 128 6.59 7.35 -0.89
C GLN A 128 5.54 6.86 0.12
N VAL A 129 5.26 7.67 1.15
CA VAL A 129 4.17 7.37 2.10
C VAL A 129 2.83 7.28 1.39
N TYR A 130 2.55 8.19 0.44
CA TYR A 130 1.33 8.17 -0.35
C TYR A 130 1.19 6.86 -1.15
N ALA A 131 2.26 6.41 -1.80
CA ALA A 131 2.28 5.17 -2.58
C ALA A 131 2.00 3.95 -1.68
N ILE A 132 2.67 3.87 -0.53
CA ILE A 132 2.44 2.80 0.47
C ILE A 132 0.99 2.85 0.97
N ALA A 133 0.51 4.02 1.37
CA ALA A 133 -0.83 4.20 1.90
C ALA A 133 -1.90 3.77 0.89
N CYS A 134 -1.77 4.14 -0.39
CA CYS A 134 -2.69 3.71 -1.44
C CYS A 134 -2.68 2.19 -1.64
N ARG A 135 -1.49 1.58 -1.67
CA ARG A 135 -1.31 0.14 -1.83
C ARG A 135 -1.96 -0.65 -0.68
N LEU A 136 -1.87 -0.13 0.54
CA LEU A 136 -2.42 -0.73 1.76
C LEU A 136 -3.82 -0.22 2.12
N LYS A 137 -4.44 0.59 1.25
CA LYS A 137 -5.77 1.20 1.44
C LYS A 137 -5.91 2.02 2.73
N GLN A 138 -4.82 2.64 3.19
CA GLN A 138 -4.76 3.51 4.36
C GLN A 138 -5.14 4.95 3.96
N GLU A 139 -6.44 5.20 3.83
CA GLU A 139 -6.98 6.46 3.31
C GLU A 139 -6.54 7.70 4.09
N GLU A 140 -6.54 7.63 5.42
CA GLU A 140 -6.14 8.75 6.27
C GLU A 140 -4.65 9.11 6.06
N LEU A 141 -3.78 8.09 6.03
CA LEU A 141 -2.35 8.27 5.80
C LEU A 141 -2.06 8.81 4.39
N ALA A 142 -2.81 8.35 3.38
CA ALA A 142 -2.72 8.87 2.02
C ALA A 142 -3.10 10.36 1.97
N GLY A 143 -4.17 10.76 2.69
CA GLY A 143 -4.57 12.15 2.78
C GLY A 143 -3.55 13.05 3.47
N GLN A 144 -2.95 12.58 4.58
CA GLN A 144 -1.89 13.29 5.28
C GLN A 144 -0.66 13.51 4.38
N ALA A 145 -0.23 12.46 3.68
CA ALA A 145 0.89 12.50 2.75
C ALA A 145 0.65 13.43 1.55
N ALA A 146 -0.52 13.33 0.91
CA ALA A 146 -0.91 14.22 -0.17
C ALA A 146 -0.95 15.69 0.29
N GLY A 147 -1.49 15.93 1.49
CA GLY A 147 -1.53 17.25 2.10
C GLY A 147 -0.14 17.82 2.40
N SER A 148 0.77 17.00 2.94
CA SER A 148 2.16 17.41 3.18
C SER A 148 2.85 17.79 1.87
N TRP A 149 2.79 16.95 0.83
CA TRP A 149 3.35 17.27 -0.48
C TRP A 149 2.80 18.59 -1.06
N LYS A 150 1.48 18.80 -0.98
CA LYS A 150 0.82 20.03 -1.46
C LYS A 150 1.30 21.28 -0.72
N ARG A 151 1.61 21.18 0.58
CA ARG A 151 2.15 22.30 1.37
C ARG A 151 3.59 22.63 1.00
N GLN A 152 4.41 21.60 0.81
CA GLN A 152 5.85 21.74 0.58
C GLN A 152 6.17 22.17 -0.86
N ARG A 153 5.32 21.78 -1.83
CA ARG A 153 5.57 22.08 -3.23
C ARG A 153 5.25 23.53 -3.59
N ILE A 154 6.21 24.20 -4.20
CA ILE A 154 6.00 25.45 -4.94
C ILE A 154 5.65 25.07 -6.38
N VAL A 155 4.42 25.38 -6.81
CA VAL A 155 4.07 25.29 -8.23
C VAL A 155 4.74 26.45 -8.95
N ILE A 156 5.72 26.18 -9.80
CA ILE A 156 6.34 27.17 -10.68
C ILE A 156 5.56 27.16 -12.00
N PRO A 157 4.76 28.19 -12.32
CA PRO A 157 4.04 28.23 -13.60
C PRO A 157 5.03 28.41 -14.75
N GLY A 158 4.92 27.60 -15.81
CA GLY A 158 5.51 27.93 -17.11
C GLY A 158 6.79 27.20 -17.54
N SER A 159 7.12 26.05 -16.96
CA SER A 159 8.13 25.16 -17.56
C SER A 159 7.46 24.20 -18.55
N GLU A 160 8.07 24.02 -19.72
CA GLU A 160 7.57 23.17 -20.81
C GLU A 160 7.92 21.68 -20.61
N ASP A 161 8.75 21.35 -19.62
CA ASP A 161 9.18 19.97 -19.35
C ASP A 161 8.18 19.21 -18.49
N PHE A 162 7.85 17.97 -18.85
CA PHE A 162 6.91 17.13 -18.09
C PHE A 162 7.29 17.01 -16.61
N GLU A 163 8.59 16.89 -16.31
CA GLU A 163 9.12 16.78 -14.94
C GLU A 163 8.74 17.98 -14.06
N SER A 164 8.62 19.16 -14.66
CA SER A 164 8.24 20.38 -13.94
C SER A 164 6.73 20.46 -13.64
N THR A 165 5.91 19.72 -14.41
CA THR A 165 4.46 19.73 -14.26
C THR A 165 4.05 19.16 -12.90
N VAL A 166 2.83 19.48 -12.46
CA VAL A 166 2.29 18.88 -11.23
C VAL A 166 2.27 17.36 -11.32
N GLY A 167 1.89 16.82 -12.48
CA GLY A 167 1.95 15.39 -12.77
C GLY A 167 3.36 14.83 -12.62
N GLY A 168 4.29 15.24 -13.49
CA GLY A 168 5.64 14.67 -13.53
C GLY A 168 6.36 14.71 -12.19
N ALA A 169 6.45 15.89 -11.55
CA ALA A 169 7.15 15.99 -10.27
C ALA A 169 6.43 15.32 -9.09
N SER A 170 5.19 14.86 -9.26
CA SER A 170 4.49 14.09 -8.20
C SER A 170 4.48 12.58 -8.47
N TYR A 171 5.15 12.12 -9.53
CA TYR A 171 5.31 10.69 -9.83
C TYR A 171 6.68 10.21 -9.35
N ILE A 172 6.70 9.08 -8.66
CA ILE A 172 7.92 8.37 -8.24
C ILE A 172 7.81 6.90 -8.67
N PRO A 173 8.94 6.18 -8.89
CA PRO A 173 8.93 4.79 -9.33
C PRO A 173 8.08 3.85 -8.47
N GLU A 174 8.01 4.08 -7.16
CA GLU A 174 7.23 3.30 -6.20
C GLU A 174 5.72 3.35 -6.47
N MET A 175 5.24 4.38 -7.20
CA MET A 175 3.86 4.48 -7.64
C MET A 175 3.53 3.53 -8.80
N ALA A 176 4.49 2.79 -9.36
CA ALA A 176 4.21 1.73 -10.33
C ALA A 176 3.29 0.63 -9.76
N HIS A 177 3.22 0.51 -8.43
CA HIS A 177 2.41 -0.50 -7.73
C HIS A 177 1.05 0.00 -7.24
N ILE A 178 0.65 1.24 -7.59
CA ILE A 178 -0.68 1.78 -7.29
C ILE A 178 -1.51 1.90 -8.58
N SER A 179 -2.83 2.00 -8.46
CA SER A 179 -3.67 2.22 -9.63
C SER A 179 -3.40 3.60 -10.25
N SER A 180 -3.51 3.70 -11.58
CA SER A 180 -3.46 5.01 -12.25
C SER A 180 -4.58 5.94 -11.74
N GLY A 181 -5.70 5.37 -11.27
CA GLY A 181 -6.76 6.13 -10.63
C GLY A 181 -6.33 6.79 -9.31
N ALA A 182 -5.57 6.11 -8.46
CA ALA A 182 -5.04 6.67 -7.22
C ALA A 182 -4.10 7.84 -7.52
N TYR A 183 -3.13 7.63 -8.41
CA TYR A 183 -2.24 8.70 -8.87
C TYR A 183 -3.00 9.88 -9.50
N SER A 184 -4.02 9.60 -10.32
CA SER A 184 -4.87 10.65 -10.90
C SER A 184 -5.57 11.48 -9.81
N ARG A 185 -6.07 10.83 -8.75
CA ARG A 185 -6.70 11.52 -7.62
C ARG A 185 -5.69 12.39 -6.85
N LEU A 186 -4.45 11.94 -6.67
CA LEU A 186 -3.39 12.80 -6.13
C LEU A 186 -3.22 14.08 -6.98
N VAL A 187 -2.97 13.94 -8.28
CA VAL A 187 -2.76 15.11 -9.17
C VAL A 187 -3.96 16.07 -9.12
N LYS A 188 -5.18 15.53 -9.11
CA LYS A 188 -6.42 16.33 -8.96
C LYS A 188 -6.47 17.09 -7.64
N TYR A 189 -6.07 16.45 -6.55
CA TYR A 189 -5.98 17.08 -5.23
C TYR A 189 -4.93 18.19 -5.19
N LEU A 190 -3.77 18.00 -5.85
CA LEU A 190 -2.72 19.00 -5.89
C LEU A 190 -3.12 20.24 -6.70
N LEU A 191 -3.89 20.06 -7.77
CA LEU A 191 -4.41 21.13 -8.61
C LEU A 191 -5.61 21.88 -8.01
N SER A 192 -6.21 21.36 -6.92
CA SER A 192 -7.36 22.02 -6.31
C SER A 192 -6.95 23.29 -5.53
N PRO A 193 -7.80 24.33 -5.48
CA PRO A 193 -7.52 25.55 -4.69
C PRO A 193 -7.31 25.24 -3.20
N LYS A 194 -6.70 26.18 -2.48
CA LYS A 194 -6.25 25.96 -1.09
C LYS A 194 -7.38 25.72 -0.06
N GLU A 195 -8.65 26.11 -0.25
CA GLU A 195 -9.79 25.76 0.66
C GLU A 195 -11.21 26.18 0.18
N PRO A 196 -12.32 25.68 0.80
CA PRO A 196 -12.35 24.72 1.92
C PRO A 196 -12.98 23.36 1.57
N ALA A 197 -12.62 22.38 2.40
CA ALA A 197 -13.15 21.02 2.44
C ALA A 197 -13.04 20.26 1.10
N VAL A 198 -11.96 19.48 0.99
CA VAL A 198 -12.08 18.17 0.36
C VAL A 198 -13.39 17.56 0.86
N LYS A 199 -14.40 17.44 -0.02
CA LYS A 199 -15.69 16.86 0.34
C LYS A 199 -15.41 15.57 1.14
N PRO A 200 -16.19 15.21 2.17
CA PRO A 200 -16.00 13.99 2.96
C PRO A 200 -16.06 12.68 2.13
N THR A 201 -16.27 12.79 0.81
CA THR A 201 -16.34 11.71 -0.17
C THR A 201 -15.11 11.59 -1.09
N PHE A 202 -14.14 12.51 -1.03
CA PHE A 202 -12.93 12.38 -1.84
C PHE A 202 -12.01 11.34 -1.17
N GLN A 203 -11.73 10.27 -1.91
CA GLN A 203 -10.83 9.21 -1.48
C GLN A 203 -9.61 9.17 -2.38
N PHE A 204 -8.45 8.88 -1.82
CA PHE A 204 -7.20 8.70 -2.52
C PHE A 204 -7.03 7.24 -2.95
N CYS A 205 -7.28 6.30 -2.04
CA CYS A 205 -6.97 4.88 -2.24
C CYS A 205 -7.94 4.19 -3.20
N GLU A 206 -9.23 4.48 -3.11
CA GLU A 206 -10.27 3.81 -3.89
C GLU A 206 -11.22 4.77 -4.62
N ASN A 207 -11.91 4.24 -5.63
CA ASN A 207 -12.93 4.96 -6.38
C ASN A 207 -14.33 4.66 -5.84
N THR A 208 -14.85 5.55 -4.98
CA THR A 208 -16.20 5.41 -4.38
C THR A 208 -17.35 5.42 -5.38
N ALA A 209 -17.14 5.90 -6.62
CA ALA A 209 -18.17 5.96 -7.65
C ALA A 209 -18.63 4.57 -8.11
N ILE A 210 -17.82 3.52 -7.94
CA ILE A 210 -18.13 2.16 -8.39
C ILE A 210 -18.88 1.36 -7.33
N SER A 211 -18.71 1.70 -6.05
CA SER A 211 -19.50 1.09 -4.97
C SER A 211 -21.00 1.42 -5.07
N ARG A 212 -21.37 2.40 -5.91
CA ARG A 212 -22.76 2.77 -6.22
C ARG A 212 -23.10 2.44 -7.69
N ARG A 213 -22.98 1.18 -8.11
CA ARG A 213 -23.51 0.75 -9.42
C ARG A 213 -25.02 0.94 -9.44
N GLY A 214 -25.46 2.06 -10.00
CA GLY A 214 -26.88 2.35 -10.19
C GLY A 214 -27.22 3.66 -10.91
N LYS A 215 -26.27 4.35 -11.57
CA LYS A 215 -26.49 5.32 -12.67
C LYS A 215 -25.16 6.01 -13.06
N PRO A 216 -24.97 6.40 -14.34
CA PRO A 216 -23.82 7.19 -14.74
C PRO A 216 -23.92 8.58 -14.09
N HIS A 217 -23.06 8.85 -13.11
CA HIS A 217 -22.98 10.18 -12.51
C HIS A 217 -22.23 11.10 -13.49
N LYS A 218 -22.88 12.17 -13.96
CA LYS A 218 -22.19 13.30 -14.61
C LYS A 218 -21.03 13.74 -13.71
N LEU A 219 -19.83 13.90 -14.28
CA LEU A 219 -18.74 14.58 -13.59
C LEU A 219 -19.26 15.95 -13.13
N GLU A 220 -19.35 16.15 -11.82
CA GLU A 220 -19.68 17.47 -11.26
C GLU A 220 -18.51 18.42 -11.55
N THR A 221 -18.86 19.51 -12.21
CA THR A 221 -18.00 20.61 -12.64
C THR A 221 -17.30 21.24 -11.44
N THR A 222 -15.97 21.11 -11.40
CA THR A 222 -15.14 22.02 -10.59
C THR A 222 -14.66 23.13 -11.52
N ASN A 223 -14.83 24.39 -11.12
CA ASN A 223 -14.40 25.60 -11.87
C ASN A 223 -12.87 25.76 -11.90
N SER A 224 -12.15 24.69 -12.17
CA SER A 224 -10.70 24.71 -12.36
C SER A 224 -10.41 24.85 -13.87
N PRO A 225 -9.58 25.83 -14.30
CA PRO A 225 -9.20 26.02 -15.71
C PRO A 225 -8.64 24.75 -16.36
N TYR A 226 -7.93 23.93 -15.58
CA TYR A 226 -7.43 22.62 -16.02
C TYR A 226 -8.57 21.64 -16.32
N TYR A 227 -9.64 21.65 -15.53
CA TYR A 227 -10.80 20.80 -15.76
C TYR A 227 -11.65 21.29 -16.92
N ALA A 228 -11.82 22.60 -17.13
CA ALA A 228 -12.47 23.12 -18.32
C ALA A 228 -11.74 22.69 -19.60
N TYR A 229 -10.41 22.81 -19.60
CA TYR A 229 -9.54 22.36 -20.70
C TYR A 229 -9.59 20.84 -20.92
N MET A 230 -9.47 20.05 -19.85
CA MET A 230 -9.61 18.59 -19.94
C MET A 230 -11.03 18.19 -20.36
N GLN A 231 -12.07 18.91 -19.96
CA GLN A 231 -13.46 18.60 -20.29
C GLN A 231 -13.81 18.94 -21.74
N GLU A 232 -13.24 20.01 -22.30
CA GLU A 232 -13.26 20.29 -23.74
C GLU A 232 -12.51 19.22 -24.53
N LEU A 233 -11.31 18.82 -24.10
CA LEU A 233 -10.57 17.71 -24.70
C LEU A 233 -11.32 16.36 -24.57
N MET A 234 -12.10 16.14 -23.51
CA MET A 234 -12.78 14.86 -23.24
C MET A 234 -14.16 14.69 -23.90
N GLN A 235 -14.69 15.70 -24.59
CA GLN A 235 -15.98 15.59 -25.29
C GLN A 235 -15.91 14.68 -26.53
N ASP A 236 -14.72 14.53 -27.13
CA ASP A 236 -14.51 13.80 -28.39
C ASP A 236 -13.59 12.57 -28.27
N ALA A 237 -13.44 12.00 -27.07
CA ALA A 237 -12.47 10.91 -26.84
C ALA A 237 -12.81 9.63 -27.62
N ASP A 238 -11.82 9.09 -28.34
CA ASP A 238 -11.95 7.85 -29.14
C ASP A 238 -12.03 6.58 -28.29
N LEU A 239 -11.43 6.60 -27.10
CA LEU A 239 -11.22 5.42 -26.26
C LEU A 239 -11.44 5.73 -24.77
N VAL A 240 -11.87 4.70 -24.04
CA VAL A 240 -11.92 4.71 -22.58
C VAL A 240 -10.98 3.64 -22.04
N VAL A 241 -9.95 4.06 -21.30
CA VAL A 241 -9.02 3.19 -20.58
C VAL A 241 -9.47 3.11 -19.13
N ARG A 242 -9.74 1.90 -18.64
CA ARG A 242 -10.16 1.67 -17.24
C ARG A 242 -8.96 1.20 -16.41
N ALA A 243 -8.66 1.92 -15.33
CA ALA A 243 -7.65 1.50 -14.35
C ALA A 243 -8.11 0.28 -13.53
N SER A 244 -7.17 -0.35 -12.83
CA SER A 244 -7.42 -1.51 -11.97
C SER A 244 -8.38 -1.23 -10.81
N ASP A 245 -8.47 0.02 -10.37
CA ASP A 245 -9.47 0.50 -9.39
C ASP A 245 -10.80 0.92 -10.03
N GLY A 246 -10.94 0.66 -11.34
CA GLY A 246 -12.11 0.95 -12.16
C GLY A 246 -12.30 2.41 -12.52
N PHE A 247 -11.34 3.30 -12.24
CA PHE A 247 -11.38 4.68 -12.70
C PHE A 247 -11.21 4.76 -14.23
N ASP A 248 -12.10 5.49 -14.90
CA ASP A 248 -12.12 5.60 -16.37
C ASP A 248 -11.37 6.86 -16.85
N PHE A 249 -10.42 6.66 -17.76
CA PHE A 249 -9.68 7.68 -18.49
C PHE A 249 -10.17 7.75 -19.92
N ARG A 250 -10.63 8.93 -20.35
CA ARG A 250 -11.00 9.20 -21.73
C ARG A 250 -9.78 9.68 -22.50
N VAL A 251 -9.41 9.00 -23.57
CA VAL A 251 -8.18 9.25 -24.34
C VAL A 251 -8.44 9.30 -25.83
N HIS A 252 -7.60 10.03 -26.54
CA HIS A 252 -7.61 10.13 -28.01
C HIS A 252 -6.57 9.20 -28.62
N LYS A 253 -6.87 8.64 -29.78
CA LYS A 253 -5.85 7.94 -30.57
C LYS A 253 -4.92 8.97 -31.18
N LEU A 254 -3.62 8.83 -30.94
CA LEU A 254 -2.62 9.53 -31.73
C LEU A 254 -2.67 8.94 -33.14
N ASN A 255 -3.33 9.63 -34.07
CA ASN A 255 -3.25 9.31 -35.48
C ASN A 255 -1.81 9.55 -35.93
N THR A 256 -1.04 8.46 -36.06
CA THR A 256 0.23 8.53 -36.77
C THR A 256 -0.10 8.86 -38.23
N PRO A 257 0.50 9.90 -38.82
CA PRO A 257 0.26 10.20 -40.22
C PRO A 257 0.81 9.02 -41.05
N THR A 258 -0.11 8.20 -41.55
CA THR A 258 0.18 7.20 -42.57
C THR A 258 0.34 7.95 -43.88
N GLY A 259 1.59 8.19 -44.27
CA GLY A 259 1.95 8.75 -45.57
C GLY A 259 2.95 9.87 -45.49
N TYR A 260 4.23 9.52 -45.57
CA TYR A 260 5.14 10.31 -46.40
C TYR A 260 5.18 9.61 -47.77
N PRO A 261 5.05 10.37 -48.88
CA PRO A 261 5.14 9.83 -50.24
C PRO A 261 6.54 9.29 -50.56
#